data_AF-A0A1H1IAK0-F1
#
_entry.id   AF-A0A1H1IAK0-F1
#
_cell.length_a   1.000
_cell.length_b   1.000
_cell.length_c   1.000
_cell.angle_alpha   90.00
_cell.angle_beta   90.00
_cell.angle_gamma   90.00
#
_symmetry.space_group_name_H-M   'P 1'
#
loop_
_entity.id
_entity.type
_entity.pdbx_description
1 polymer ?
#
loop_
_entity_poly.entity_id
_entity_poly.type
_entity_poly.pdbx_seq_one_letter_code
_entity_poly.pdbx_strand_id
1 'polypeptide(L)' 'MELSPEEYGAYWRASIRVAAGVLLLALAVRISSPLLTHPNAGAVGLGLFLFAALVFAGCFAVMLGVARVVRTAVDAEMRG' A
#
# COMPACT_ATOMS: atom_id res chain seq x y z
N MET A 1 20.22 -19.26 -0.19
CA MET A 1 19.69 -19.57 1.15
C MET A 1 18.34 -20.24 0.97
N GLU A 2 18.13 -21.41 1.55
CA GLU A 2 16.79 -21.98 1.66
C GLU A 2 16.05 -21.25 2.78
N LEU A 3 14.93 -20.61 2.46
CA LEU A 3 14.11 -19.89 3.45
C LEU A 3 13.40 -20.88 4.36
N SER A 4 13.40 -20.60 5.66
CA SER A 4 12.60 -21.36 6.62
C SER A 4 11.08 -21.13 6.35
N PRO A 5 10.20 -22.07 6.75
CA PRO A 5 8.75 -21.90 6.61
C PRO A 5 8.22 -20.61 7.27
N GLU A 6 8.85 -20.19 8.36
CA GLU A 6 8.49 -18.98 9.10
C GLU A 6 8.79 -17.72 8.31
N GLU A 7 9.96 -17.66 7.66
CA GLU A 7 10.36 -16.55 6.79
C GLU A 7 9.48 -16.48 5.55
N TYR A 8 9.13 -17.63 4.97
CA TYR A 8 8.18 -17.68 3.87
C TYR A 8 6.81 -17.11 4.27
N GLY A 9 6.33 -17.48 5.46
CA GLY A 9 5.12 -16.91 6.04
C GLY A 9 5.23 -15.39 6.30
N ALA A 10 6.40 -14.90 6.69
CA ALA A 10 6.65 -13.47 6.88
C ALA A 10 6.59 -12.70 5.55
N TYR A 11 7.23 -13.22 4.49
CA TYR A 11 7.12 -12.67 3.14
C TYR A 11 5.68 -12.63 2.66
N TRP A 12 4.93 -13.73 2.81
CA TRP A 12 3.52 -13.79 2.40
C TRP A 12 2.68 -12.69 3.07
N ARG A 13 2.80 -12.53 4.39
CA ARG A 13 2.08 -11.48 5.14
C ARG A 13 2.51 -10.07 4.75
N ALA A 14 3.77 -9.88 4.34
CA ALA A 14 4.27 -8.60 3.86
C ALA A 14 3.74 -8.29 2.45
N SER A 15 3.72 -9.27 1.54
CA SER A 15 3.17 -9.14 0.19
C SER A 15 1.67 -8.82 0.20
N ILE A 16 0.89 -9.38 1.14
CA ILE A 16 -0.52 -8.99 1.32
C ILE A 16 -0.66 -7.49 1.60
N ARG A 17 0.25 -6.89 2.39
CA ARG A 17 0.21 -5.45 2.68
C ARG A 17 0.53 -4.62 1.45
N VAL A 18 1.51 -5.05 0.66
CA VAL A 18 1.82 -4.42 -0.62
C VAL A 18 0.60 -4.48 -1.55
N ALA A 19 0.00 -5.65 -1.71
CA ALA A 19 -1.19 -5.83 -2.55
C ALA A 19 -2.37 -4.96 -2.07
N ALA A 20 -2.63 -4.91 -0.77
CA ALA A 20 -3.65 -4.05 -0.19
C ALA A 20 -3.39 -2.56 -0.47
N GLY A 21 -2.14 -2.11 -0.35
CA GLY A 21 -1.77 -0.73 -0.66
C GLY A 21 -1.95 -0.40 -2.14
N VAL A 22 -1.52 -1.28 -3.06
CA VAL A 22 -1.73 -1.11 -4.51
C VAL A 22 -3.21 -1.08 -4.86
N LEU A 23 -4.01 -1.96 -4.27
CA LEU A 23 -5.47 -1.96 -4.48
C LEU A 23 -6.09 -0.63 -4.02
N LEU A 24 -5.63 -0.10 -2.89
CA LEU A 24 -6.12 1.17 -2.36
C LEU A 24 -5.75 2.34 -3.28
N LEU A 25 -4.57 2.34 -3.89
CA LEU A 25 -4.18 3.32 -4.92
C LEU A 25 -5.09 3.23 -6.16
N ALA A 26 -5.41 2.02 -6.64
CA ALA A 26 -6.31 1.83 -7.76
C ALA A 26 -7.74 2.33 -7.43
N LEU A 27 -8.21 2.06 -6.21
CA LEU A 27 -9.50 2.52 -5.72
C LEU A 27 -9.55 4.04 -5.50
N ALA A 28 -8.43 4.69 -5.15
CA ALA A 28 -8.38 6.13 -4.94
C ALA A 28 -8.91 6.91 -6.14
N VAL A 29 -8.53 6.53 -7.36
CA VAL A 29 -9.02 7.13 -8.60
C VAL A 29 -10.51 6.90 -8.77
N ARG A 30 -10.98 5.66 -8.57
CA ARG A 30 -12.38 5.29 -8.75
C ARG A 30 -13.31 6.00 -7.76
N ILE A 31 -12.89 6.14 -6.51
CA ILE A 31 -13.68 6.75 -5.43
C ILE A 31 -13.72 8.27 -5.57
N SER A 32 -12.59 8.89 -5.94
CA SER A 32 -12.52 10.36 -6.06
C SER A 32 -13.12 10.90 -7.36
N SER A 33 -13.08 10.13 -8.45
CA SER A 33 -13.49 10.58 -9.79
C SER A 33 -14.88 11.23 -9.84
N PRO A 34 -15.96 10.66 -9.24
CA PRO A 34 -17.29 11.28 -9.30
C PRO A 34 -17.38 12.65 -8.63
N LEU A 35 -16.55 12.89 -7.61
CA LEU A 35 -16.47 14.16 -6.88
C LEU A 35 -15.69 15.21 -7.68
N LEU A 36 -14.66 14.79 -8.40
CA LEU A 36 -13.84 15.67 -9.25
C LEU A 36 -14.58 16.14 -10.51
N THR A 37 -15.57 15.39 -10.98
CA THR A 37 -16.40 15.78 -12.13
C THR A 37 -17.64 16.58 -11.75
N HIS A 38 -17.86 16.84 -10.46
CA HIS A 38 -19.03 17.61 -10.01
C HIS A 38 -18.84 19.12 -10.27
N PRO A 39 -19.90 19.85 -10.66
CA PRO A 39 -19.83 21.29 -10.93
C PRO A 39 -19.77 22.17 -9.65
N ASN A 40 -19.60 21.56 -8.47
CA ASN A 40 -19.55 22.25 -7.19
C ASN A 40 -18.12 22.22 -6.62
N ALA A 41 -17.57 23.39 -6.31
CA ALA A 41 -16.23 23.54 -5.74
C ALA A 41 -16.02 22.75 -4.43
N GLY A 42 -17.04 22.65 -3.57
CA GLY A 42 -16.97 21.86 -2.35
C GLY A 42 -16.84 20.37 -2.61
N ALA A 43 -17.53 19.85 -3.62
CA ALA A 43 -17.42 18.45 -4.03
C ALA A 43 -16.03 18.16 -4.61
N VAL A 44 -15.53 19.05 -5.48
CA VAL A 44 -14.17 18.94 -6.05
C VAL A 44 -13.11 18.98 -4.95
N GLY A 45 -13.24 19.90 -3.99
CA GLY A 45 -12.33 20.01 -2.84
C GLY A 45 -12.29 18.73 -2.00
N LEU A 46 -13.46 18.17 -1.68
CA LEU A 46 -13.56 16.88 -0.99
C LEU A 46 -12.94 15.74 -1.83
N GLY A 47 -13.18 15.73 -3.14
CA GLY A 47 -12.60 14.74 -4.05
C GLY A 47 -11.07 14.76 -4.06
N LEU A 48 -10.47 15.96 -4.12
CA LEU A 48 -9.02 16.14 -4.05
C LEU A 48 -8.45 15.69 -2.70
N PHE A 49 -9.10 16.06 -1.60
CA PHE A 49 -8.70 15.64 -0.26
C PHE A 49 -8.74 14.11 -0.11
N LEU A 50 -9.85 13.48 -0.50
CA LEU A 50 -10.02 12.03 -0.44
C LEU A 50 -8.99 11.32 -1.33
N PHE A 51 -8.76 11.83 -2.55
CA PHE A 51 -7.75 11.28 -3.44
C PHE A 51 -6.36 11.31 -2.80
N ALA A 52 -5.93 12.47 -2.31
CA ALA A 52 -4.63 12.63 -1.67
C ALA A 52 -4.47 11.74 -0.44
N ALA A 53 -5.51 11.68 0.42
CA ALA A 53 -5.50 10.85 1.62
C ALA A 53 -5.39 9.35 1.29
N LEU A 54 -6.16 8.86 0.30
CA LEU A 54 -6.10 7.47 -0.14
C LEU A 54 -4.75 7.16 -0.81
N VAL A 55 -4.24 8.04 -1.67
CA VAL A 55 -2.91 7.87 -2.28
C VAL A 55 -1.84 7.76 -1.21
N PHE A 56 -1.85 8.66 -0.22
CA PHE A 56 -0.92 8.64 0.89
C PHE A 56 -1.01 7.33 1.69
N ALA A 57 -2.23 6.93 2.08
CA ALA A 57 -2.46 5.69 2.82
C ALA A 57 -2.00 4.44 2.03
N GLY A 58 -2.25 4.41 0.72
CA GLY A 58 -1.86 3.31 -0.16
C GLY A 58 -0.34 3.20 -0.28
N CYS A 59 0.35 4.32 -0.53
CA CYS A 59 1.81 4.38 -0.56
C CYS A 59 2.42 3.95 0.79
N PHE A 60 1.86 4.42 1.91
CA PHE A 60 2.33 4.04 3.23
C PHE A 60 2.18 2.53 3.48
N ALA A 61 1.04 1.94 3.11
CA ALA A 61 0.80 0.50 3.24
C ALA A 61 1.78 -0.33 2.37
N VAL A 62 2.04 0.11 1.14
CA VAL A 62 3.04 -0.50 0.25
C VAL A 62 4.42 -0.45 0.90
N MET A 63 4.86 0.72 1.36
CA MET A 63 6.18 0.89 1.95
C MET A 63 6.34 0.08 3.25
N LEU A 64 5.30 -0.04 4.06
CA LEU A 64 5.29 -0.94 5.22
C LEU A 64 5.46 -2.42 4.83
N GLY A 65 4.82 -2.85 3.74
CA GLY A 65 5.02 -4.18 3.19
C GLY A 65 6.46 -4.39 2.73
N VAL A 66 6.98 -3.48 1.92
CA VAL A 66 8.37 -3.53 1.42
C VAL A 66 9.38 -3.54 2.57
N ALA A 67 9.23 -2.66 3.56
CA ALA A 67 10.14 -2.61 4.71
C ALA A 67 10.19 -3.94 5.47
N ARG A 68 9.06 -4.64 5.58
CA ARG A 68 9.00 -5.96 6.22
C ARG A 68 9.69 -7.04 5.40
N VAL A 69 9.49 -7.04 4.08
CA VAL A 69 10.20 -7.93 3.14
C VAL A 69 11.71 -7.72 3.27
N VAL A 70 12.17 -6.47 3.21
CA VAL A 70 13.60 -6.12 3.32
C VAL A 70 14.16 -6.57 4.66
N ARG A 71 13.44 -6.31 5.76
CA ARG A 71 13.88 -6.76 7.09
C ARG A 71 14.00 -8.28 7.14
N THR A 72 13.02 -9.04 6.64
CA THR A 72 13.09 -10.50 6.60
C THR A 72 14.27 -10.99 5.76
N ALA A 73 14.56 -10.34 4.62
CA ALA A 73 15.71 -10.69 3.78
C ALA A 73 17.04 -10.44 4.50
N VAL A 74 17.19 -9.28 5.13
CA VAL A 74 18.41 -8.91 5.87
C VAL A 74 18.59 -9.81 7.09
N ASP A 75 17.52 -10.11 7.82
CA ASP A 75 17.57 -10.99 9.00
C ASP A 75 17.93 -12.45 8.61
N ALA A 76 17.56 -12.90 7.40
CA ALA A 76 17.96 -14.20 6.88
C ALA A 76 19.44 -14.19 6.44
N GLU A 77 19.86 -13.13 5.75
CA GLU A 77 21.25 -12.97 5.27
C GLU A 77 22.25 -12.95 6.44
N MET A 78 21.93 -12.27 7.54
CA MET A 78 22.80 -12.20 8.72
C MET A 78 22.93 -13.51 9.51
N ARG A 79 22.10 -14.52 9.23
CA ARG A 79 22.17 -15.85 9.88
C ARG A 79 22.91 -16.91 9.07
N GLY A 80 23.09 -16.69 7.77
CA GLY A 80 23.88 -17.55 6.88
C GLY A 80 25.37 -17.24 6.94
#